data_AF-A0A452YW05-F1
#
_entry.id   AF-A0A452YW05-F1
#
_cell.length_a   1.000
_cell.length_b   1.000
_cell.length_c   1.000
_cell.angle_alpha   90.00
_cell.angle_beta   90.00
_cell.angle_gamma   90.00
#
_symmetry.space_group_name_H-M   'P 1'
#
loop_
_entity.id
_entity.type
_entity.pdbx_description
1 polymer ?
#
loop_
_entity_poly.entity_id
_entity_poly.type
_entity_poly.pdbx_seq_one_letter_code
_entity_poly.pdbx_strand_id
1 'polypeptide(L)'
;LIPAALHVSRKERWRRSLVWRHVQYFASLTKLNITSPIISIVVGSEEAALRAGRHMLRSGFHVTPIRPPTVPPNSCRSLLSPVFFNLQSTVRS
;
A
#
# COMPACT_ATOMS: atom_id res chain seq x y z
N LEU A 1 11.94 -29.10 9.90
CA LEU A 1 12.30 -27.73 10.34
C LEU A 1 11.19 -26.78 9.92
N ILE A 2 10.51 -26.11 10.85
CA ILE A 2 9.55 -25.05 10.47
C ILE A 2 10.37 -23.80 10.11
N PRO A 3 10.21 -23.22 8.91
CA PRO A 3 10.86 -21.97 8.55
C PRO A 3 10.59 -20.87 9.58
N ALA A 4 11.64 -20.11 9.96
CA ALA A 4 11.54 -19.05 10.98
C ALA A 4 10.43 -18.04 10.67
N ALA A 5 10.23 -17.70 9.39
CA ALA A 5 9.15 -16.81 8.95
C ALA A 5 7.74 -17.33 9.29
N LEU A 6 7.51 -18.64 9.13
CA LEU A 6 6.22 -19.26 9.49
C LEU A 6 6.02 -19.30 11.00
N HIS A 7 7.09 -19.55 11.77
CA HIS A 7 7.03 -19.52 13.23
C HIS A 7 6.65 -18.12 13.76
N VAL A 8 7.33 -17.09 13.26
CA VAL A 8 7.07 -15.69 13.63
C VAL A 8 5.66 -15.29 13.21
N SER A 9 5.23 -15.58 11.98
CA SER A 9 3.86 -15.24 11.51
C SER A 9 2.76 -15.86 12.37
N ARG A 10 2.98 -17.07 12.90
CA ARG A 10 2.02 -17.75 13.80
C ARG A 10 1.98 -17.15 15.20
N LYS A 11 3.14 -16.78 15.76
CA LYS A 11 3.25 -16.20 17.11
C LYS A 11 2.87 -14.71 17.14
N GLU A 12 3.34 -13.93 16.18
CA GLU A 12 3.18 -12.47 16.11
C GLU A 12 1.90 -12.06 15.38
N ARG A 13 0.75 -12.52 15.89
CA ARG A 13 -0.57 -12.18 15.30
C ARG A 13 -0.84 -10.67 15.27
N TRP A 14 -0.20 -9.91 16.16
CA TRP A 14 -0.29 -8.45 16.24
C TRP A 14 0.08 -7.77 14.91
N ARG A 15 0.98 -8.36 14.10
CA ARG A 15 1.36 -7.82 12.78
C ARG A 15 0.15 -7.72 11.84
N ARG A 16 -0.70 -8.74 11.84
CA ARG A 16 -1.94 -8.74 11.05
C ARG A 16 -2.92 -7.68 11.54
N SER A 17 -3.08 -7.57 12.86
CA SER A 17 -3.94 -6.54 13.46
C SER A 17 -3.47 -5.12 13.16
N LEU A 18 -2.15 -4.89 13.15
CA LEU A 18 -1.56 -3.59 12.81
C LEU A 18 -1.82 -3.22 11.34
N VAL A 19 -1.62 -4.16 10.42
CA VAL A 19 -1.95 -3.94 8.99
C VAL A 19 -3.42 -3.56 8.82
N TRP A 20 -4.35 -4.27 9.46
CA TRP A 20 -5.77 -3.94 9.39
C TRP A 20 -6.12 -2.57 10.00
N ARG A 21 -5.42 -2.15 11.05
CA ARG A 21 -5.57 -0.81 11.62
C ARG A 21 -5.18 0.27 10.61
N HIS A 22 -4.09 0.07 9.89
CA HIS A 22 -3.68 1.01 8.82
C HIS A 22 -4.69 1.02 7.67
N VAL A 23 -5.23 -0.15 7.28
CA VAL A 23 -6.29 -0.24 6.27
C VAL A 23 -7.53 0.53 6.68
N GLN A 24 -8.00 0.35 7.92
CA GLN A 24 -9.16 1.06 8.46
C GLN A 24 -8.91 2.56 8.54
N TYR A 25 -7.73 2.97 8.98
CA TYR A 25 -7.35 4.39 9.02
C TYR A 25 -7.36 5.01 7.61
N PHE A 26 -6.73 4.35 6.64
CA PHE A 26 -6.74 4.81 5.26
C PHE A 26 -8.15 4.84 4.65
N ALA A 27 -9.00 3.85 4.95
CA ALA A 27 -10.41 3.84 4.54
C ALA A 27 -11.18 5.01 5.16
N SER A 28 -10.93 5.35 6.42
CA SER A 28 -11.57 6.50 7.09
C SER A 28 -11.21 7.85 6.45
N LEU A 29 -9.96 8.00 5.98
CA LEU A 29 -9.47 9.22 5.34
C LEU A 29 -9.98 9.36 3.90
N THR A 30 -10.04 8.25 3.16
CA THR A 30 -10.38 8.25 1.73
C THR A 30 -11.85 8.00 1.44
N LYS A 31 -12.60 7.51 2.44
CA LYS A 31 -13.99 7.03 2.32
C LYS A 31 -14.16 5.91 1.28
N LEU A 32 -13.06 5.23 0.92
CA LEU A 32 -13.09 4.09 0.01
C LEU A 32 -13.52 2.83 0.77
N ASN A 33 -14.33 2.00 0.11
CA ASN A 33 -14.64 0.67 0.63
C ASN A 33 -13.47 -0.28 0.34
N ILE A 34 -12.69 -0.62 1.36
CA ILE A 34 -11.47 -1.43 1.24
C ILE A 34 -11.67 -2.76 1.95
N THR A 35 -11.55 -3.85 1.19
CA THR A 35 -11.80 -5.22 1.67
C THR A 35 -10.52 -6.03 1.82
N SER A 36 -9.37 -5.51 1.38
CA SER A 36 -8.08 -6.18 1.41
C SER A 36 -6.97 -5.21 1.82
N PRO A 37 -5.92 -5.67 2.53
CA PRO A 37 -4.70 -4.89 2.73
C PRO A 37 -4.01 -4.47 1.44
N ILE A 38 -4.30 -5.10 0.31
CA ILE A 38 -3.75 -4.71 -0.98
C ILE A 38 -4.72 -3.74 -1.64
N ILE A 39 -4.40 -2.44 -1.63
CA ILE A 39 -5.28 -1.38 -2.13
C ILE A 39 -4.86 -1.03 -3.56
N SER A 40 -5.79 -1.21 -4.50
CA SER A 40 -5.57 -0.84 -5.91
C SER A 40 -6.35 0.43 -6.26
N ILE A 41 -5.66 1.43 -6.79
CA ILE A 41 -6.26 2.70 -7.23
C ILE A 41 -6.05 2.82 -8.73
N VAL A 42 -7.13 3.02 -9.50
CA VAL A 42 -7.05 3.24 -10.95
C VAL A 42 -6.71 4.71 -11.18
N VAL A 43 -5.58 4.97 -11.86
CA VAL A 43 -5.10 6.33 -12.13
C VAL A 43 -5.29 6.69 -13.61
N GLY A 44 -5.54 5.70 -14.47
CA GLY A 44 -5.82 5.87 -15.90
C GLY A 44 -4.54 5.80 -16.73
N SER A 45 -3.94 6.95 -17.02
CA SER A 45 -2.77 7.03 -17.90
C SER A 45 -1.49 6.54 -17.22
N GLU A 46 -0.52 6.10 -18.04
CA GLU A 46 0.79 5.65 -17.55
C GLU A 46 1.56 6.79 -16.87
N GLU A 47 1.54 7.98 -17.46
CA GLU A 47 2.24 9.16 -16.95
C GLU A 47 1.65 9.59 -15.61
N ALA A 48 0.33 9.52 -15.47
CA ALA A 48 -0.36 9.82 -14.23
C ALA A 48 0.01 8.80 -13.14
N ALA A 49 0.06 7.51 -13.47
CA ALA A 49 0.48 6.45 -12.54
C ALA A 49 1.94 6.64 -12.08
N LEU A 50 2.86 6.98 -13.00
CA LEU A 50 4.26 7.26 -12.66
C LEU A 50 4.43 8.53 -11.82
N ARG A 51 3.70 9.60 -12.12
CA ARG A 51 3.70 10.83 -11.30
C ARG A 51 3.16 10.57 -9.90
N ALA A 52 2.05 9.85 -9.80
CA ALA A 52 1.46 9.46 -8.52
C ALA A 52 2.43 8.60 -7.70
N GLY A 53 3.04 7.57 -8.29
CA GLY A 53 4.03 6.73 -7.63
C GLY A 53 5.22 7.53 -7.09
N ARG A 54 5.78 8.45 -7.88
CA ARG A 54 6.87 9.33 -7.42
C ARG A 54 6.46 10.26 -6.29
N HIS A 55 5.28 10.85 -6.37
CA HIS A 55 4.77 11.74 -5.33
C HIS A 55 4.55 10.97 -4.03
N MET A 56 3.89 9.82 -4.11
CA MET A 56 3.63 8.94 -2.98
C MET A 56 4.93 8.48 -2.33
N LEU A 57 5.95 8.09 -3.12
CA LEU A 57 7.26 7.68 -2.59
C LEU A 57 7.93 8.80 -1.79
N ARG A 58 7.88 10.05 -2.29
CA ARG A 58 8.40 11.21 -1.55
C ARG A 58 7.63 11.48 -0.26
N SER A 59 6.33 11.18 -0.25
CA SER A 59 5.48 11.30 0.93
C SER A 59 5.61 10.11 1.90
N GLY A 60 6.55 9.19 1.68
CA GLY A 60 6.80 8.04 2.54
C GLY A 60 5.97 6.80 2.21
N PHE A 61 5.19 6.82 1.12
CA PHE A 61 4.36 5.70 0.69
C PHE A 61 4.98 4.96 -0.50
N HIS A 62 5.27 3.67 -0.31
CA HIS A 62 5.67 2.83 -1.42
C HIS A 62 4.44 2.44 -2.25
N VAL A 63 4.30 3.09 -3.41
CA VAL A 63 3.23 2.82 -4.38
C VAL A 63 3.86 2.42 -5.71
N THR A 64 3.58 1.18 -6.14
CA THR A 64 4.13 0.66 -7.39
C THR A 64 3.09 0.78 -8.51
N PRO A 65 3.38 1.53 -9.58
CA PRO A 65 2.49 1.59 -10.74
C PRO A 65 2.58 0.27 -11.54
N ILE A 66 1.43 -0.33 -11.80
CA ILE A 66 1.23 -1.46 -12.71
C ILE A 66 0.86 -0.90 -14.09
N ARG A 67 1.70 -1.22 -15.07
CA ARG A 67 1.73 -0.61 -16.42
C ARG A 67 1.70 -1.70 -17.49
N PRO A 68 1.45 -1.38 -18.77
CA PRO A 68 1.67 -2.31 -19.88
C PRO A 68 3.08 -2.93 -19.85
N PRO A 69 3.25 -4.20 -20.27
CA PRO A 69 2.25 -5.08 -20.89
C PRO A 69 1.32 -5.79 -19.88
N THR A 70 1.53 -5.60 -18.57
CA THR A 70 0.80 -6.31 -17.51
C THR A 70 -0.67 -5.87 -17.37
N VAL A 71 -1.03 -4.69 -17.88
CA VAL A 71 -2.41 -4.19 -17.99
C VAL A 71 -2.64 -3.49 -19.34
N PRO A 72 -3.88 -3.45 -19.87
CA PRO A 72 -4.20 -2.72 -21.10
C PRO A 72 -3.81 -1.23 -21.02
N PRO A 73 -3.47 -0.59 -22.16
CA PRO A 73 -3.28 0.86 -22.23
C PRO A 73 -4.45 1.62 -21.61
N ASN A 74 -4.19 2.78 -20.99
CA ASN A 74 -5.18 3.62 -20.29
C ASN A 74 -5.87 2.98 -19.07
N SER A 75 -5.40 1.82 -18.60
CA SER A 75 -5.92 1.16 -17.40
C SER A 75 -4.86 0.99 -16.30
N CYS A 76 -3.86 1.88 -16.27
CA CYS A 76 -2.78 1.81 -15.29
C CYS A 76 -3.33 1.92 -13.87
N ARG A 77 -2.86 1.03 -13.00
CA ARG A 77 -3.28 0.93 -11.59
C ARG A 77 -2.08 1.17 -10.70
N SER A 78 -2.30 1.81 -9.56
CA SER A 78 -1.29 1.98 -8.52
C SER A 78 -1.60 1.03 -7.39
N LEU A 79 -0.60 0.22 -7.00
CA LEU A 79 -0.70 -0.69 -5.88
C LEU A 79 -0.11 -0.01 -4.64
N LEU A 80 -0.92 0.18 -3.61
CA LEU A 80 -0.49 0.68 -2.32
C LEU A 80 -0.40 -0.48 -1.33
N SER A 81 0.77 -0.64 -0.72
CA SER A 81 0.96 -1.56 0.41
C SER A 81 0.96 -0.78 1.74
N PRO A 82 -0.05 -0.96 2.61
CA PRO A 82 -0.14 -0.31 3.91
C PRO A 82 0.90 -0.83 4.92
N VAL A 83 1.68 -1.85 4.56
CA VAL A 83 2.84 -2.31 5.33
C VAL A 83 3.89 -1.21 5.45
N PHE A 84 4.00 -0.33 4.45
CA PHE A 84 4.91 0.81 4.42
C PHE A 84 4.27 2.12 4.91
N PHE A 85 3.16 2.08 5.66
CA PHE A 85 2.67 3.25 6.37
C PHE A 85 3.61 3.53 7.56
N ASN A 86 4.79 4.07 7.28
CA ASN A 86 5.67 4.61 8.31
C ASN A 86 5.09 5.96 8.69
N LEU A 87 4.41 6.02 9.83
CA LEU A 87 4.00 7.28 10.44
C LEU A 87 5.27 8.00 10.91
N GLN A 88 6.00 8.62 9.99
CA GLN A 88 6.98 9.66 10.31
C GLN A 88 6.20 10.91 10.77
N SER A 89 5.56 10.80 11.94
CA SER A 89 5.19 11.94 12.77
C SER A 89 6.03 12.01 14.04
N THR A 90 7.13 11.25 14.10
CA THR A 90 8.23 11.47 15.05
C THR A 90 9.37 12.14 14.29
N VAL A 91 9.21 13.42 13.94
CA VAL A 91 10.20 14.53 13.98
C VAL A 91 9.47 15.75 13.39
N ARG A 92 8.56 16.34 14.17
CA ARG A 92 8.38 17.78 14.19
C ARG A 92 8.97 18.25 15.51
N SER A 93 10.22 18.67 15.45
CA SER A 93 10.88 19.58 16.39
C SER A 93 11.43 20.73 15.56
#